data_AF-A0A6M0C0C2-F1
#
_entry.id   AF-A0A6M0C0C2-F1
#
_cell.length_a   1.000
_cell.length_b   1.000
_cell.length_c   1.000
_cell.angle_alpha   90.00
_cell.angle_beta   90.00
_cell.angle_gamma   90.00
#
_symmetry.space_group_name_H-M   'P 1'
#
loop_
_entity.id
_entity.type
_entity.pdbx_description
1 polymer ?
#
loop_
_entity_poly.entity_id
_entity_poly.type
_entity_poly.pdbx_seq_one_letter_code
_entity_poly.pdbx_strand_id
1 'polypeptide(L)'
;MTIIGTREAAFLLGICCQRVRVLLAQGRIKGAYKRKGFWQIPLYNRMPVVIPGKRGPQGVWCKGLRQAPTRIHVNQRKIKANGKRIKNDPLMTPEQLVPVITMKAGERNDLGYQMEIHGECRIVYQPYNPLSCGARLWIETYSPVQFVDTKFNPSKARRPYRYT
;
A
#
# COMPACT_ATOMS: atom_id res chain seq x y z
N MET A 1 -0.24 -2.52 26.98
CA MET A 1 0.56 -2.89 25.79
C MET A 1 -0.40 -3.08 24.63
N THR A 2 -0.32 -2.27 23.57
CA THR A 2 -1.22 -2.42 22.42
C THR A 2 -0.77 -3.60 21.57
N ILE A 3 -1.68 -4.50 21.26
CA ILE A 3 -1.44 -5.69 20.45
C ILE A 3 -2.20 -5.53 19.15
N ILE A 4 -1.53 -5.82 18.04
CA ILE A 4 -2.06 -5.64 16.70
C ILE A 4 -1.95 -6.93 15.87
N GLY A 5 -2.73 -7.00 14.81
CA GLY A 5 -2.70 -8.10 13.86
C GLY A 5 -1.61 -7.96 12.80
N THR A 6 -1.43 -9.00 11.98
CA THR A 6 -0.46 -9.00 10.86
C THR A 6 -0.71 -7.88 9.86
N ARG A 7 -1.97 -7.53 9.60
CA ARG A 7 -2.37 -6.49 8.63
C ARG A 7 -1.91 -5.11 9.08
N GLU A 8 -2.19 -4.77 10.33
CA GLU A 8 -1.78 -3.52 10.97
C GLU A 8 -0.25 -3.45 11.07
N ALA A 9 0.41 -4.55 11.42
CA ALA A 9 1.86 -4.59 11.50
C ALA A 9 2.52 -4.39 10.13
N ALA A 10 1.96 -4.98 9.08
CA ALA A 10 2.40 -4.77 7.70
C ALA A 10 2.29 -3.31 7.28
N PHE A 11 1.19 -2.66 7.66
CA PHE A 11 0.99 -1.25 7.41
C PHE A 11 2.04 -0.39 8.12
N LEU A 12 2.22 -0.57 9.43
CA LEU A 12 3.17 0.21 10.23
C LEU A 12 4.61 0.00 9.76
N LEU A 13 4.99 -1.23 9.42
CA LEU A 13 6.32 -1.57 8.93
C LEU A 13 6.52 -1.21 7.44
N GLY A 14 5.49 -0.77 6.72
CA GLY A 14 5.59 -0.41 5.31
C GLY A 14 5.94 -1.57 4.37
N ILE A 15 5.73 -2.82 4.79
CA ILE A 15 6.04 -4.04 4.05
C ILE A 15 4.77 -4.85 3.76
N CYS A 16 4.84 -5.81 2.85
CA CYS A 16 3.67 -6.66 2.57
C CYS A 16 3.37 -7.61 3.73
N CYS A 17 2.08 -7.97 3.89
CA CYS A 17 1.63 -8.91 4.93
C CYS A 17 2.37 -10.25 4.89
N GLN A 18 2.69 -10.77 3.70
CA GLN A 18 3.49 -12.00 3.56
C GLN A 18 4.91 -11.83 4.09
N ARG A 19 5.54 -10.66 3.86
CA ARG A 19 6.85 -10.39 4.46
C ARG A 19 6.76 -10.35 5.98
N VAL A 20 5.70 -9.78 6.55
CA VAL A 20 5.45 -9.84 8.00
C VAL A 20 5.29 -11.29 8.47
N ARG A 21 4.48 -12.11 7.79
CA ARG A 21 4.33 -13.55 8.11
C ARG A 21 5.67 -14.29 8.07
N VAL A 22 6.52 -14.01 7.08
CA VAL A 22 7.87 -14.57 6.99
C VAL A 22 8.72 -14.13 8.18
N LEU A 23 8.70 -12.85 8.56
CA LEU A 23 9.43 -12.36 9.73
C LEU A 23 8.92 -13.01 11.03
N LEU A 24 7.61 -13.20 11.16
CA LEU A 24 6.99 -13.88 12.31
C LEU A 24 7.40 -15.35 12.39
N ALA A 25 7.35 -16.07 11.27
CA ALA A 25 7.79 -17.46 11.19
C ALA A 25 9.27 -17.62 11.54
N GLN A 26 10.09 -16.62 11.21
CA GLN A 26 11.52 -16.57 11.57
C GLN A 26 11.77 -16.10 13.01
N GLY A 27 10.74 -15.79 13.80
CA GLY A 27 10.90 -15.25 15.16
C GLY A 27 11.50 -13.83 15.20
N ARG A 28 11.42 -13.09 14.09
CA ARG A 28 12.09 -11.79 13.91
C ARG A 28 11.23 -10.59 14.26
N ILE A 29 10.04 -10.77 14.81
CA ILE A 29 9.24 -9.67 15.36
C ILE A 29 9.18 -9.82 16.88
N LYS A 30 9.72 -8.84 17.60
CA LYS A 30 9.94 -8.90 19.05
C LYS A 30 8.63 -9.14 19.80
N GLY A 31 8.58 -10.21 20.59
CA GLY A 31 7.45 -10.53 21.46
C GLY A 31 6.18 -10.95 20.73
N ALA A 32 6.23 -11.21 19.42
CA ALA A 32 5.08 -11.71 18.69
C ALA A 32 4.79 -13.18 19.04
N TYR A 33 3.50 -13.52 19.20
CA TYR A 33 3.05 -14.86 19.56
C TYR A 33 1.74 -15.21 18.86
N LYS A 34 1.34 -16.49 18.87
CA LYS A 34 0.04 -16.91 18.35
C LYS A 34 -0.98 -17.06 19.48
N ARG A 35 -2.18 -16.52 19.30
CA ARG A 35 -3.35 -16.75 20.17
C ARG A 35 -4.53 -17.16 19.31
N LYS A 36 -5.11 -18.33 19.58
CA LYS A 36 -6.22 -18.91 18.79
C LYS A 36 -5.93 -18.93 17.28
N GLY A 37 -4.72 -19.28 16.87
CA GLY A 37 -4.30 -19.34 15.46
C GLY A 37 -3.90 -17.99 14.83
N PHE A 38 -4.20 -16.85 15.47
CA PHE A 38 -3.85 -15.53 14.95
C PHE A 38 -2.58 -14.97 15.58
N TRP A 39 -1.76 -14.30 14.77
CA TRP A 39 -0.58 -13.59 15.27
C TRP A 39 -0.98 -12.35 16.06
N GLN A 40 -0.46 -12.28 17.28
CA GLN A 40 -0.55 -11.16 18.21
C GLN A 40 0.82 -10.48 18.21
N ILE A 41 0.88 -9.22 17.78
CA ILE A 41 2.12 -8.48 17.61
C ILE A 41 2.11 -7.29 18.57
N PRO A 42 2.94 -7.28 19.62
CA PRO A 42 2.98 -6.15 20.55
C PRO A 42 3.68 -4.95 19.93
N LEU A 43 3.16 -3.76 20.24
CA LEU A 43 3.78 -2.50 19.87
C LEU A 43 4.71 -1.99 20.97
N TYR A 44 5.89 -1.53 20.56
CA TYR A 44 6.83 -0.80 21.40
C TYR A 44 6.93 0.63 20.84
N ASN A 45 6.62 1.64 21.64
CA ASN A 45 6.55 3.03 21.17
C ASN A 45 5.68 3.21 19.92
N ARG A 46 4.51 2.55 19.90
CA ARG A 46 3.54 2.53 18.78
C ARG A 46 4.03 1.84 17.49
N MET A 47 5.15 1.12 17.51
CA MET A 47 5.70 0.42 16.35
C MET A 47 6.04 -1.06 16.64
N PRO A 48 5.83 -1.98 15.68
CA PRO A 48 6.41 -3.32 15.76
C PRO A 48 7.93 -3.25 15.63
N VAL A 49 8.64 -4.01 16.45
CA VAL A 49 10.10 -4.06 16.41
C VAL A 49 10.54 -5.32 15.68
N VAL A 50 11.17 -5.13 14.51
CA VAL A 50 11.75 -6.23 13.73
C VAL A 50 13.23 -6.36 14.05
N ILE A 51 13.64 -7.57 14.39
CA ILE A 51 15.03 -7.94 14.66
C ILE A 51 15.76 -8.13 13.32
N PRO A 52 16.85 -7.37 13.06
CA PRO A 52 17.60 -7.49 11.81
C PRO A 52 18.26 -8.88 11.68
N GLY A 53 18.54 -9.27 10.43
CA GLY A 53 19.16 -10.56 10.14
C GLY A 53 20.66 -10.42 10.29
N LYS A 54 21.36 -11.52 10.58
CA LYS A 54 22.82 -11.50 10.71
C LYS A 54 23.56 -11.41 9.37
N ARG A 55 22.95 -11.89 8.28
CA ARG A 55 23.56 -11.94 6.94
C ARG A 55 22.67 -11.25 5.90
N GLY A 56 23.29 -10.76 4.83
CA GLY A 56 22.63 -10.12 3.70
C GLY A 56 22.26 -8.65 3.94
N PRO A 57 21.61 -8.01 2.96
CA PRO A 57 21.22 -6.61 3.05
C PRO A 57 20.23 -6.38 4.18
N GLN A 58 20.35 -5.21 4.81
CA GLN A 58 19.43 -4.79 5.86
C GLN A 58 18.02 -4.60 5.29
N GLY A 59 17.00 -4.89 6.10
CA GLY A 59 15.62 -4.74 5.66
C GLY A 59 15.15 -3.30 5.61
N VAL A 60 14.32 -2.99 4.62
CA VAL A 60 13.81 -1.64 4.29
C VAL A 60 12.45 -1.35 4.96
N TRP A 61 12.18 -1.92 6.14
CA TRP A 61 10.91 -1.66 6.84
C TRP A 61 10.97 -0.35 7.64
N CYS A 62 9.82 0.29 7.80
CA CYS A 62 9.67 1.49 8.61
C CYS A 62 9.98 1.19 10.08
N LYS A 63 10.75 2.09 10.72
CA LYS A 63 11.13 1.99 12.15
C LYS A 63 10.37 2.99 13.03
N GLY A 64 9.65 3.93 12.42
CA GLY A 64 8.83 4.93 13.09
C GLY A 64 7.51 5.15 12.35
N LEU A 65 6.60 5.86 13.00
CA LEU A 65 5.34 6.28 12.39
C LEU A 65 5.60 7.20 11.19
N ARG A 66 4.70 7.14 10.21
CA ARG A 66 4.78 8.01 9.04
C ARG A 66 4.51 9.45 9.45
N GLN A 67 5.45 10.34 9.11
CA GLN A 67 5.30 11.78 9.34
C GLN A 67 4.51 12.45 8.20
N ALA A 68 4.70 11.97 6.97
CA ALA A 68 3.98 12.46 5.81
C ALA A 68 2.77 11.57 5.47
N PRO A 69 1.63 12.16 5.05
CA PRO A 69 0.46 11.40 4.66
C PRO A 69 0.70 10.66 3.34
N THR A 70 0.02 9.53 3.17
CA THR A 70 -0.06 8.87 1.87
C THR A 70 -0.99 9.68 0.97
N ARG A 71 -0.50 10.02 -0.22
CA ARG A 71 -1.27 10.79 -1.21
C ARG A 71 -1.77 9.87 -2.31
N ILE A 72 -3.08 9.81 -2.47
CA ILE A 72 -3.74 8.99 -3.50
C ILE A 72 -4.40 9.93 -4.51
N HIS A 73 -4.12 9.74 -5.79
CA HIS A 73 -4.78 10.50 -6.84
C HIS A 73 -5.16 9.61 -8.02
N VAL A 74 -6.12 10.09 -8.79
CA VAL A 74 -6.56 9.44 -10.02
C VAL A 74 -5.86 10.11 -11.20
N ASN A 75 -5.18 9.31 -12.02
CA ASN A 75 -4.45 9.82 -13.17
C ASN A 75 -5.39 10.01 -14.37
N GLN A 76 -5.88 11.24 -14.54
CA GLN A 76 -6.80 11.59 -15.62
C GLN A 76 -6.21 11.33 -17.03
N ARG A 77 -4.90 11.51 -17.22
CA ARG A 77 -4.26 11.26 -18.53
C ARG A 77 -4.38 9.79 -18.92
N LYS A 78 -4.19 8.88 -17.96
CA LYS A 78 -4.35 7.44 -18.18
C LYS A 78 -5.81 7.05 -18.43
N ILE A 79 -6.77 7.66 -17.72
CA ILE A 79 -8.20 7.46 -18.00
C ILE A 79 -8.52 7.85 -19.45
N LYS A 80 -8.10 9.02 -19.90
CA LYS A 80 -8.32 9.48 -21.28
C LYS A 80 -7.67 8.54 -22.30
N ALA A 81 -6.46 8.07 -22.05
CA ALA A 81 -5.76 7.13 -22.92
C ALA A 81 -6.47 5.76 -22.98
N ASN A 82 -6.89 5.22 -21.83
CA ASN A 82 -7.68 3.99 -21.76
C ASN A 82 -8.99 4.13 -22.55
N GLY A 83 -9.71 5.25 -22.39
CA GLY A 83 -10.94 5.52 -23.13
C GLY A 83 -10.75 5.59 -24.65
N LYS A 84 -9.65 6.18 -25.14
CA LYS A 84 -9.30 6.15 -26.58
C LYS A 84 -9.04 4.74 -27.08
N ARG A 85 -8.31 3.93 -26.31
CA ARG A 85 -8.01 2.54 -26.67
C ARG A 85 -9.28 1.69 -26.76
N ILE A 86 -10.19 1.81 -25.79
CA ILE A 86 -11.49 1.10 -25.81
C ILE A 86 -12.31 1.48 -27.05
N LYS A 87 -12.34 2.76 -27.42
CA LYS A 87 -13.07 3.21 -28.62
C LYS A 87 -12.49 2.67 -29.92
N ASN A 88 -11.16 2.54 -29.99
CA ASN A 88 -10.46 2.10 -31.18
C ASN A 88 -10.34 0.58 -31.29
N ASP A 89 -10.52 -0.14 -30.18
CA ASP A 89 -10.45 -1.60 -30.10
C ASP A 89 -11.59 -2.14 -29.21
N PRO A 90 -12.76 -2.44 -29.81
CA PRO A 90 -13.91 -2.97 -29.08
C PRO A 90 -13.69 -4.35 -28.47
N LEU A 91 -12.66 -5.09 -28.90
CA LEU A 91 -12.30 -6.41 -28.37
C LEU A 91 -11.30 -6.31 -27.21
N MET A 92 -10.87 -5.09 -26.85
CA MET A 92 -9.88 -4.88 -25.81
C MET A 92 -10.40 -5.36 -24.45
N THR A 93 -9.62 -6.22 -23.80
CA THR A 93 -10.01 -6.77 -22.51
C THR A 93 -9.61 -5.84 -21.35
N PRO A 94 -10.29 -5.93 -20.20
CA PRO A 94 -9.92 -5.16 -19.02
C PRO A 94 -8.44 -5.33 -18.63
N GLU A 95 -7.84 -6.51 -18.81
CA GLU A 95 -6.44 -6.76 -18.44
C GLU A 95 -5.43 -5.91 -19.23
N GLN A 96 -5.80 -5.43 -20.42
CA GLN A 96 -4.94 -4.62 -21.28
C GLN A 96 -4.94 -3.13 -20.93
N LEU A 97 -5.82 -2.70 -20.01
CA LEU A 97 -5.91 -1.32 -19.52
C LEU A 97 -4.72 -0.97 -18.63
N VAL A 98 -4.34 0.30 -18.57
CA VAL A 98 -3.29 0.76 -17.63
C VAL A 98 -3.93 1.18 -16.30
N PRO A 99 -3.32 0.90 -15.13
CA PRO A 99 -3.84 1.31 -13.83
C PRO A 99 -3.85 2.83 -13.69
N VAL A 100 -4.97 3.35 -13.17
CA VAL A 100 -5.25 4.79 -13.10
C VAL A 100 -5.13 5.35 -11.69
N ILE A 101 -5.28 4.53 -10.66
CA ILE A 101 -5.12 4.95 -9.27
C ILE A 101 -3.64 4.95 -8.92
N THR A 102 -3.16 6.06 -8.36
CA THR A 102 -1.75 6.23 -8.00
C THR A 102 -1.63 6.55 -6.52
N MET A 103 -0.84 5.75 -5.79
CA MET A 103 -0.50 5.92 -4.39
C MET A 103 0.94 6.41 -4.27
N LYS A 104 1.14 7.58 -3.66
CA LYS A 104 2.44 8.13 -3.33
C LYS A 104 2.67 8.09 -1.82
N ALA A 105 3.71 7.39 -1.40
CA ALA A 105 4.13 7.29 -0.01
C ALA A 105 5.65 7.52 0.09
N GLY A 106 6.05 8.77 0.38
CA GLY A 106 7.44 9.20 0.22
C GLY A 106 7.86 9.11 -1.26
N GLU A 107 8.98 8.44 -1.52
CA GLU A 107 9.48 8.18 -2.89
C GLU A 107 8.72 7.06 -3.60
N ARG A 108 7.98 6.24 -2.83
CA ARG A 108 7.26 5.10 -3.37
C ARG A 108 6.06 5.57 -4.18
N ASN A 109 5.94 5.06 -5.42
CA ASN A 109 4.87 5.39 -6.34
C ASN A 109 4.26 4.10 -6.89
N ASP A 110 3.15 3.64 -6.30
CA ASP A 110 2.47 2.43 -6.74
C ASP A 110 1.21 2.76 -7.54
N LEU A 111 0.89 1.91 -8.49
CA LEU A 111 -0.27 2.03 -9.37
C LEU A 111 -1.22 0.87 -9.16
N GLY A 112 -2.53 1.11 -9.24
CA GLY A 112 -3.52 0.04 -9.25
C GLY A 112 -4.85 0.46 -9.89
N TYR A 113 -5.79 -0.48 -9.87
CA TYR A 113 -7.13 -0.30 -10.44
C TYR A 113 -8.17 -0.02 -9.39
N GLN A 114 -8.02 -0.67 -8.23
CA GLN A 114 -8.96 -0.59 -7.12
C GLN A 114 -8.19 -0.55 -5.81
N MET A 115 -8.59 0.33 -4.90
CA MET A 115 -7.94 0.54 -3.62
C MET A 115 -8.98 0.76 -2.53
N GLU A 116 -8.73 0.17 -1.37
CA GLU A 116 -9.45 0.43 -0.13
C GLU A 116 -8.59 1.24 0.84
N ILE A 117 -9.25 2.15 1.56
CA ILE A 117 -8.68 2.94 2.65
C ILE A 117 -9.41 2.53 3.93
N HIS A 118 -8.67 2.04 4.93
CA HIS A 118 -9.24 1.59 6.21
C HIS A 118 -8.95 2.60 7.30
N GLY A 119 -9.73 3.68 7.31
CA GLY A 119 -9.68 4.70 8.34
C GLY A 119 -9.92 6.10 7.79
N GLU A 120 -9.50 7.09 8.56
CA GLU A 120 -9.70 8.49 8.23
C GLU A 120 -8.92 8.89 6.97
N CYS A 121 -9.58 9.67 6.14
CA CYS A 121 -8.96 10.29 4.99
C CYS A 121 -9.56 11.67 4.75
N ARG A 122 -8.80 12.51 4.06
CA ARG A 122 -9.23 13.84 3.66
C ARG A 122 -9.10 13.97 2.16
N ILE A 123 -10.11 14.54 1.51
CA ILE A 123 -10.03 14.96 0.12
C ILE A 123 -9.51 16.40 0.09
N VAL A 124 -8.47 16.63 -0.71
CA VAL A 124 -7.80 17.92 -0.83
C VAL A 124 -7.92 18.40 -2.28
N TYR A 125 -8.43 19.60 -2.46
CA TYR A 125 -8.43 20.31 -3.74
C TYR A 125 -7.57 21.57 -3.61
N GLN A 126 -6.51 21.65 -4.42
CA GLN A 126 -5.55 22.75 -4.41
C GLN A 126 -5.12 23.09 -5.85
N PRO A 127 -5.82 24.03 -6.52
CA PRO A 127 -5.58 24.32 -7.94
C PRO A 127 -4.31 25.12 -8.20
N TYR A 128 -3.94 26.02 -7.29
CA TYR A 128 -2.80 26.94 -7.44
C TYR A 128 -1.46 26.35 -6.99
N ASN A 129 -1.48 25.29 -6.18
CA ASN A 129 -0.29 24.60 -5.72
C ASN A 129 -0.51 23.08 -5.80
N PRO A 130 -0.46 22.51 -7.01
CA PRO A 130 -0.70 21.09 -7.23
C PRO A 130 0.45 20.24 -6.68
N LEU A 131 0.20 18.93 -6.52
CA LEU A 131 1.27 17.97 -6.26
C LEU A 131 2.31 17.99 -7.39
N SER A 132 3.53 17.50 -7.11
CA SER A 132 4.61 17.41 -8.10
C SER A 132 4.26 16.62 -9.38
N CYS A 133 3.22 15.77 -9.35
CA CYS A 133 2.69 15.10 -10.53
C CYS A 133 1.64 15.92 -11.32
N GLY A 134 1.35 17.15 -10.92
CA GLY A 134 0.31 18.01 -11.49
C GLY A 134 -1.10 17.73 -11.00
N ALA A 135 -1.29 16.82 -10.04
CA ALA A 135 -2.61 16.54 -9.47
C ALA A 135 -3.08 17.73 -8.62
N ARG A 136 -4.27 18.25 -8.93
CA ARG A 136 -4.94 19.35 -8.19
C ARG A 136 -5.96 18.85 -7.18
N LEU A 137 -6.41 17.60 -7.31
CA LEU A 137 -7.31 16.93 -6.39
C LEU A 137 -6.71 15.58 -6.01
N TRP A 138 -6.64 15.29 -4.72
CA TRP A 138 -6.13 14.02 -4.20
C TRP A 138 -6.74 13.69 -2.84
N ILE A 139 -6.52 12.48 -2.38
CA ILE A 139 -6.87 11.99 -1.05
C ILE A 139 -5.59 11.89 -0.23
N GLU A 140 -5.63 12.34 1.02
CA GLU A 140 -4.57 12.17 2.00
C GLU A 140 -5.03 11.28 3.15
N THR A 141 -4.17 10.36 3.59
CA THR A 141 -4.46 9.48 4.72
C THR A 141 -3.20 9.01 5.43
N TYR A 142 -3.29 8.89 6.75
CA TYR A 142 -2.32 8.20 7.61
C TYR A 142 -2.74 6.76 7.92
N SER A 143 -3.90 6.34 7.43
CA SER A 143 -4.48 5.03 7.68
C SER A 143 -4.01 3.98 6.67
N PRO A 144 -4.19 2.68 6.98
CA PRO A 144 -3.93 1.59 6.06
C PRO A 144 -4.63 1.73 4.71
N VAL A 145 -3.85 1.58 3.64
CA VAL A 145 -4.34 1.55 2.26
C VAL A 145 -3.90 0.27 1.57
N GLN A 146 -4.79 -0.36 0.81
CA GLN A 146 -4.54 -1.64 0.16
C GLN A 146 -5.14 -1.69 -1.24
N PHE A 147 -4.42 -2.28 -2.19
CA PHE A 147 -5.00 -2.66 -3.48
C PHE A 147 -5.80 -3.95 -3.29
N VAL A 148 -7.03 -3.97 -3.79
CA VAL A 148 -8.02 -5.04 -3.53
C VAL A 148 -8.08 -6.03 -4.69
N ASP A 149 -8.14 -5.50 -5.91
CA ASP A 149 -8.26 -6.32 -7.10
C ASP A 149 -7.32 -5.80 -8.20
N THR A 150 -6.33 -6.62 -8.58
CA THR A 150 -5.61 -6.45 -9.84
C THR A 150 -5.75 -7.70 -10.71
N LYS A 151 -6.98 -8.24 -10.82
CA LYS A 151 -7.30 -9.20 -11.87
C LYS A 151 -7.14 -8.60 -13.28
N PHE A 152 -7.11 -7.27 -13.39
CA PHE A 152 -6.53 -6.55 -14.50
C PHE A 152 -5.01 -6.73 -14.47
N ASN A 153 -4.42 -7.57 -15.32
CA ASN A 153 -3.00 -7.90 -15.28
C ASN A 153 -2.16 -7.08 -16.27
N PRO A 154 -1.54 -5.96 -15.85
CA PRO A 154 -0.37 -5.41 -16.48
C PRO A 154 0.84 -5.62 -15.57
N SER A 155 2.01 -5.77 -16.19
CA SER A 155 3.32 -5.73 -15.53
C SER A 155 3.58 -4.49 -14.65
N LYS A 156 2.73 -3.44 -14.76
CA LYS A 156 2.90 -2.13 -14.13
C LYS A 156 2.00 -1.86 -12.91
N ALA A 157 1.10 -2.77 -12.53
CA ALA A 157 0.21 -2.59 -11.37
C ALA A 157 0.74 -3.31 -10.12
N ARG A 158 0.55 -2.71 -8.94
CA ARG A 158 0.85 -3.32 -7.66
C ARG A 158 -0.22 -4.36 -7.32
N ARG A 159 0.18 -5.62 -7.27
CA ARG A 159 -0.72 -6.76 -6.98
C ARG A 159 -1.39 -6.62 -5.61
N PRO A 160 -2.68 -7.00 -5.49
CA PRO A 160 -3.37 -7.06 -4.21
C PRO A 160 -2.76 -8.16 -3.36
N TYR A 161 -2.96 -8.06 -2.05
CA TYR A 161 -2.58 -9.13 -1.16
C TYR A 161 -3.61 -10.27 -1.26
N ARG A 162 -3.18 -11.48 -1.65
CA ARG A 162 -4.03 -12.67 -1.52
C ARG A 162 -4.11 -13.04 -0.05
N TYR A 163 -5.30 -12.97 0.54
CA TYR A 163 -5.59 -13.61 1.81
C TYR A 163 -5.60 -15.13 1.57
N THR A 164 -4.43 -15.78 1.69
CA THR A 164 -4.37 -17.21 2.04
C THR A 164 -4.45 -17.33 3.54
#